data_AF-D8PDY2-F1
#
_entry.id   AF-D8PDY2-F1
#
_cell.length_a   1.000
_cell.length_b   1.000
_cell.length_c   1.000
_cell.angle_alpha   90.00
_cell.angle_beta   90.00
_cell.angle_gamma   90.00
#
_symmetry.space_group_name_H-M   'P 1'
#
loop_
_entity.id
_entity.type
_entity.pdbx_description
1 polymer ?
#
loop_
_entity_poly.entity_id
_entity_poly.type
_entity_poly.pdbx_seq_one_letter_code
_entity_poly.pdbx_strand_id
1 'polypeptide(L)'
;MKGQRILAIDHGSKRIGFALSDELGWTAQPLETFYRRNPDADIRHIQDLVREHEVGQVLVGMPLRLDGEIGPAAKVVAEFIQLLEPALSVPVITWDERMTTCAAEDLLIAADVGRRKRKGIVDRIAAAILLQSYLASLEQPATSQANDLNAPVETDPWDFDEPRVDDAEESDHGPGSGGSDVRGSRGVSGTALGAESRRERTS
;
A
#
# COMPACT_ATOMS: atom_id res chain seq x y z
N MET A 1 -24.59 7.29 17.27
CA MET A 1 -24.69 6.93 15.85
C MET A 1 -24.72 5.41 15.80
N LYS A 2 -25.82 4.79 15.33
CA LYS A 2 -25.87 3.33 15.15
C LYS A 2 -24.76 2.93 14.17
N GLY A 3 -24.02 1.87 14.47
CA GLY A 3 -22.96 1.34 13.61
C GLY A 3 -23.50 1.11 12.21
N GLN A 4 -23.08 1.94 11.28
CA GLN A 4 -23.56 1.93 9.91
C GLN A 4 -22.49 1.26 9.08
N ARG A 5 -22.61 -0.06 8.96
CA ARG A 5 -21.68 -0.85 8.16
C ARG A 5 -21.63 -0.29 6.75
N ILE A 6 -20.45 -0.40 6.13
CA ILE A 6 -20.23 0.04 4.76
C ILE A 6 -20.18 -1.20 3.88
N LEU A 7 -21.00 -1.21 2.83
CA LEU A 7 -20.96 -2.23 1.78
C LEU A 7 -20.11 -1.71 0.63
N ALA A 8 -18.99 -2.36 0.36
CA ALA A 8 -18.17 -2.07 -0.80
C ALA A 8 -18.53 -2.97 -1.98
N ILE A 9 -18.49 -2.35 -3.16
CA ILE A 9 -18.85 -2.95 -4.45
C ILE A 9 -17.67 -2.76 -5.41
N ASP A 10 -17.08 -3.88 -5.83
CA ASP A 10 -16.16 -3.94 -6.97
C ASP A 10 -16.93 -4.39 -8.21
N HIS A 11 -17.27 -3.44 -9.08
CA HIS A 11 -18.10 -3.68 -10.25
C HIS A 11 -17.27 -4.11 -11.46
N GLY A 12 -17.08 -5.43 -11.59
CA GLY A 12 -16.44 -6.05 -12.75
C GLY A 12 -17.38 -6.27 -13.94
N SER A 13 -16.80 -6.58 -15.10
CA SER A 13 -17.58 -6.83 -16.34
C SER A 13 -18.52 -8.03 -16.25
N LYS A 14 -18.14 -9.09 -15.52
CA LYS A 14 -18.91 -10.36 -15.40
C LYS A 14 -19.39 -10.66 -13.98
N ARG A 15 -18.76 -10.06 -12.98
CA ARG A 15 -18.96 -10.35 -11.57
C ARG A 15 -18.92 -9.06 -10.78
N ILE A 16 -19.63 -9.05 -9.66
CA ILE A 16 -19.58 -7.99 -8.66
C ILE A 16 -19.01 -8.61 -7.39
N GLY A 17 -17.92 -8.04 -6.88
CA GLY A 17 -17.38 -8.38 -5.57
C GLY A 17 -18.06 -7.54 -4.49
N PHE A 18 -18.41 -8.17 -3.38
CA PHE A 18 -18.97 -7.49 -2.21
C PHE A 18 -18.08 -7.67 -0.99
N ALA A 19 -17.95 -6.61 -0.19
CA ALA A 19 -17.33 -6.66 1.12
C ALA A 19 -18.06 -5.76 2.10
N LEU A 20 -18.00 -6.11 3.39
CA LEU A 20 -18.70 -5.41 4.46
C LEU A 20 -17.69 -4.94 5.50
N SER A 21 -17.89 -3.74 6.04
CA SER A 21 -17.12 -3.31 7.21
C SER A 21 -17.63 -3.99 8.47
N ASP A 22 -16.76 -4.11 9.47
CA ASP A 22 -17.25 -4.36 10.84
C ASP A 22 -18.06 -3.17 11.36
N GLU A 23 -18.70 -3.36 12.52
CA GLU A 23 -19.54 -2.34 13.16
C GLU A 23 -18.76 -1.14 13.70
N LEU A 24 -17.45 -1.31 13.90
CA LEU A 24 -16.54 -0.27 14.39
C LEU A 24 -15.97 0.58 13.24
N GLY A 25 -16.09 0.10 12.00
CA GLY A 25 -15.52 0.72 10.81
C GLY A 25 -14.01 0.51 10.68
N TRP A 26 -13.44 -0.54 11.28
CA TRP A 26 -11.98 -0.77 11.29
C TRP A 26 -11.54 -1.76 10.22
N THR A 27 -12.25 -2.88 10.11
CA THR A 27 -11.87 -3.97 9.21
C THR A 27 -12.87 -4.18 8.09
N ALA A 28 -12.36 -4.55 6.92
CA ALA A 28 -13.16 -4.99 5.79
C ALA A 28 -13.16 -6.53 5.65
N GLN A 29 -14.33 -7.11 5.43
CA GLN A 29 -14.51 -8.55 5.30
C GLN A 29 -15.13 -8.88 3.94
N PRO A 30 -14.54 -9.79 3.14
CA PRO A 30 -15.18 -10.29 1.92
C PRO A 30 -16.54 -10.91 2.26
N LEU A 31 -17.58 -10.51 1.53
CA LEU A 31 -18.94 -11.01 1.73
C LEU A 31 -19.24 -12.12 0.71
N GLU A 32 -19.31 -11.75 -0.56
CA GLU A 32 -19.56 -12.71 -1.63
C GLU A 32 -19.10 -12.19 -3.00
N THR A 33 -19.19 -13.05 -4.02
CA THR A 33 -19.00 -12.67 -5.42
C THR A 33 -20.24 -13.06 -6.21
N PHE A 34 -20.90 -12.07 -6.77
CA PHE A 34 -22.15 -12.24 -7.52
C PHE A 34 -21.88 -12.25 -9.02
N TYR A 35 -22.53 -13.17 -9.76
CA TYR A 35 -22.47 -13.18 -11.22
C TYR A 35 -23.52 -12.24 -11.78
N ARG A 36 -23.05 -11.27 -12.59
CA ARG A 36 -23.91 -10.26 -13.19
C ARG A 36 -24.93 -10.89 -14.13
N ARG A 37 -26.14 -10.35 -14.11
CA ARG A 37 -27.25 -10.80 -14.95
C ARG A 37 -27.77 -9.68 -15.83
N ASN A 38 -28.43 -8.72 -15.20
CA ASN A 38 -28.94 -7.51 -15.82
C ASN A 38 -29.03 -6.41 -14.75
N PRO A 39 -29.08 -5.12 -15.13
CA PRO A 39 -29.06 -4.03 -14.15
C PRO A 39 -30.10 -4.16 -13.05
N ASP A 40 -31.36 -4.52 -13.37
CA ASP A 40 -32.43 -4.62 -12.38
C ASP A 40 -32.22 -5.76 -11.37
N ALA A 41 -31.65 -6.89 -11.81
CA ALA A 41 -31.35 -8.02 -10.94
C ALA A 41 -30.11 -7.73 -10.07
N ASP A 42 -29.11 -7.07 -10.65
CA ASP A 42 -27.89 -6.66 -9.96
C ASP A 42 -28.24 -5.65 -8.85
N ILE A 43 -29.10 -4.65 -9.14
CA ILE A 43 -29.56 -3.64 -8.18
C ILE A 43 -30.42 -4.26 -7.07
N ARG A 44 -31.37 -5.13 -7.42
CA ARG A 44 -32.21 -5.82 -6.42
C ARG A 44 -31.38 -6.61 -5.42
N HIS A 45 -30.37 -7.32 -5.91
CA HIS A 45 -29.44 -8.05 -5.07
C HIS A 45 -28.74 -7.13 -4.07
N ILE A 46 -28.26 -5.96 -4.53
CA ILE A 46 -27.62 -4.96 -3.66
C ILE A 46 -28.61 -4.40 -2.63
N GLN A 47 -29.86 -4.13 -3.03
CA GLN A 47 -30.90 -3.69 -2.09
C GLN A 47 -31.19 -4.72 -1.00
N ASP A 48 -31.13 -6.01 -1.33
CA ASP A 48 -31.29 -7.09 -0.35
C ASP A 48 -30.12 -7.10 0.63
N LEU A 49 -28.87 -7.01 0.14
CA LEU A 49 -27.67 -6.92 0.99
C LEU A 49 -27.69 -5.70 1.92
N VAL A 50 -28.11 -4.54 1.40
CA VAL A 50 -28.21 -3.30 2.20
C VAL A 50 -29.19 -3.47 3.34
N ARG A 51 -30.32 -4.15 3.11
CA ARG A 51 -31.34 -4.41 4.14
C ARG A 51 -30.91 -5.49 5.12
N GLU A 52 -30.36 -6.59 4.63
CA GLU A 52 -29.94 -7.74 5.45
C GLU A 52 -28.84 -7.38 6.45
N HIS A 53 -27.87 -6.56 6.01
CA HIS A 53 -26.71 -6.21 6.82
C HIS A 53 -26.80 -4.86 7.51
N GLU A 54 -27.97 -4.21 7.47
CA GLU A 54 -28.21 -2.88 8.05
C GLU A 54 -27.13 -1.86 7.61
N VAL A 55 -26.79 -1.89 6.32
CA VAL A 55 -25.77 -1.03 5.72
C VAL A 55 -26.22 0.42 5.84
N GLY A 56 -25.32 1.31 6.22
CA GLY A 56 -25.59 2.76 6.24
C GLY A 56 -24.97 3.53 5.09
N GLN A 57 -24.02 2.93 4.36
CA GLN A 57 -23.39 3.55 3.20
C GLN A 57 -22.89 2.49 2.23
N VAL A 58 -22.99 2.79 0.92
CA VAL A 58 -22.43 1.95 -0.14
C VAL A 58 -21.21 2.64 -0.75
N LEU A 59 -20.11 1.90 -0.87
CA LEU A 59 -18.87 2.33 -1.51
C LEU A 59 -18.72 1.61 -2.85
N VAL A 60 -18.55 2.34 -3.95
CA VAL A 60 -18.34 1.77 -5.28
C VAL A 60 -16.94 2.11 -5.78
N GLY A 61 -16.18 1.08 -6.18
CA GLY A 61 -14.86 1.25 -6.75
C GLY A 61 -14.92 1.87 -8.14
N MET A 62 -14.03 2.83 -8.41
CA MET A 62 -13.90 3.52 -9.68
C MET A 62 -12.56 3.18 -10.33
N PRO A 63 -12.55 2.49 -11.48
CA PRO A 63 -11.32 2.16 -12.20
C PRO A 63 -10.83 3.39 -12.99
N LEU A 64 -10.24 4.34 -12.28
CA LEU A 64 -9.63 5.53 -12.87
C LEU A 64 -8.31 5.18 -13.55
N ARG A 65 -8.05 5.80 -14.70
CA ARG A 65 -6.76 5.64 -15.39
C ARG A 65 -5.67 6.39 -14.64
N LEU A 66 -4.41 6.01 -14.87
CA LEU A 66 -3.23 6.63 -14.24
C LEU A 66 -3.07 8.12 -14.58
N ASP A 67 -3.55 8.53 -15.76
CA ASP A 67 -3.60 9.92 -16.23
C ASP A 67 -4.77 10.73 -15.63
N GLY A 68 -5.62 10.09 -14.81
CA GLY A 68 -6.83 10.68 -14.24
C GLY A 68 -8.03 10.69 -15.19
N GLU A 69 -7.89 10.19 -16.42
CA GLU A 69 -9.00 10.17 -17.37
C GLU A 69 -9.99 9.02 -17.11
N ILE A 70 -11.27 9.28 -17.43
CA ILE A 70 -12.34 8.29 -17.33
C ILE A 70 -12.26 7.35 -18.53
N GLY A 71 -11.73 6.14 -18.32
CA GLY A 71 -11.72 5.08 -19.30
C GLY A 71 -13.10 4.45 -19.57
N PRO A 72 -13.25 3.60 -20.59
CA PRO A 72 -14.51 2.90 -20.89
C PRO A 72 -15.06 2.11 -19.69
N ALA A 73 -14.19 1.50 -18.88
CA ALA A 73 -14.60 0.79 -17.67
C ALA A 73 -15.23 1.73 -16.63
N ALA A 74 -14.61 2.89 -16.39
CA ALA A 74 -15.15 3.89 -15.47
C ALA A 74 -16.49 4.47 -15.94
N LYS A 75 -16.72 4.58 -17.26
CA LYS A 75 -18.04 4.97 -17.80
C LYS A 75 -19.12 3.95 -17.46
N VAL A 76 -18.83 2.66 -17.64
CA VAL A 76 -19.77 1.58 -17.31
C VAL A 76 -20.11 1.59 -15.82
N VAL A 77 -19.11 1.81 -14.95
CA VAL A 77 -19.36 1.92 -13.51
C VAL A 77 -20.17 3.19 -13.17
N ALA A 78 -19.88 4.32 -13.82
CA ALA A 78 -20.63 5.55 -13.62
C ALA A 78 -22.11 5.41 -14.03
N GLU A 79 -22.39 4.78 -15.17
CA GLU A 79 -23.76 4.45 -15.61
C GLU A 79 -24.45 3.53 -14.60
N PHE A 80 -23.73 2.55 -14.07
CA PHE A 80 -24.25 1.67 -13.02
C PHE A 80 -24.59 2.43 -11.73
N ILE A 81 -23.73 3.36 -11.29
CA ILE A 81 -23.99 4.22 -10.12
C ILE A 81 -25.23 5.08 -10.32
N GLN A 82 -25.43 5.66 -11.51
CA GLN A 82 -26.63 6.45 -11.83
C GLN A 82 -27.93 5.66 -11.69
N LEU A 83 -27.89 4.35 -11.94
CA LEU A 83 -29.04 3.46 -11.74
C LEU A 83 -29.16 3.01 -10.27
N LEU A 84 -28.03 2.85 -9.58
CA LEU A 84 -27.96 2.35 -8.21
C LEU A 84 -28.42 3.39 -7.17
N GLU A 85 -27.91 4.62 -7.26
CA GLU A 85 -28.21 5.71 -6.33
C GLU A 85 -29.71 5.90 -6.04
N PRO A 86 -30.60 6.05 -7.05
CA PRO A 86 -32.03 6.25 -6.79
C PRO A 86 -32.73 5.01 -6.24
N ALA A 87 -32.13 3.82 -6.38
CA ALA A 87 -32.68 2.57 -5.89
C ALA A 87 -32.35 2.30 -4.42
N LEU A 88 -31.34 2.98 -3.85
CA LEU A 88 -30.88 2.75 -2.48
C LEU A 88 -31.44 3.78 -1.50
N SER A 89 -31.70 3.34 -0.27
CA SER A 89 -32.10 4.20 0.84
C SER A 89 -30.91 4.83 1.58
N VAL A 90 -29.70 4.58 1.10
CA VAL A 90 -28.43 4.94 1.75
C VAL A 90 -27.53 5.67 0.75
N PRO A 91 -26.65 6.57 1.21
CA PRO A 91 -25.72 7.26 0.34
C PRO A 91 -24.80 6.28 -0.39
N VAL A 92 -24.55 6.57 -1.67
CA VAL A 92 -23.51 5.93 -2.47
C VAL A 92 -22.33 6.89 -2.55
N ILE A 93 -21.13 6.37 -2.31
CA ILE A 93 -19.87 7.08 -2.47
C ILE A 93 -18.95 6.30 -3.39
N THR A 94 -18.07 7.02 -4.09
CA THR A 94 -17.12 6.42 -5.02
C THR A 94 -15.70 6.50 -4.48
N TRP A 95 -14.89 5.46 -4.72
CA TRP A 95 -13.49 5.43 -4.30
C TRP A 95 -12.57 5.01 -5.42
N ASP A 96 -11.38 5.61 -5.44
CA ASP A 96 -10.37 5.37 -6.47
C ASP A 96 -9.58 4.07 -6.19
N GLU A 97 -9.57 3.15 -7.16
CA GLU A 97 -8.95 1.82 -7.06
C GLU A 97 -7.42 1.80 -7.27
N ARG A 98 -6.79 2.92 -7.64
CA ARG A 98 -5.41 2.94 -8.18
C ARG A 98 -4.32 2.40 -7.25
N MET A 99 -4.52 2.38 -5.93
CA MET A 99 -3.41 2.17 -4.97
C MET A 99 -3.31 0.74 -4.41
N THR A 100 -4.30 -0.12 -4.63
CA THR A 100 -4.49 -1.26 -3.70
C THR A 100 -4.33 -2.65 -4.31
N THR A 101 -4.45 -2.78 -5.64
CA THR A 101 -4.24 -4.08 -6.31
C THR A 101 -2.76 -4.50 -6.31
N CYS A 102 -1.83 -3.54 -6.44
CA CYS A 102 -0.39 -3.82 -6.50
C CYS A 102 0.13 -4.51 -5.23
N ALA A 103 -0.20 -3.96 -4.05
CA ALA A 103 0.28 -4.47 -2.76
C ALA A 103 -0.20 -5.90 -2.47
N ALA A 104 -1.44 -6.23 -2.85
CA ALA A 104 -1.98 -7.58 -2.69
C ALA A 104 -1.33 -8.59 -3.65
N GLU A 105 -1.04 -8.16 -4.88
CA GLU A 105 -0.29 -8.99 -5.83
C GLU A 105 1.13 -9.27 -5.34
N ASP A 106 1.83 -8.26 -4.81
CA ASP A 106 3.18 -8.37 -4.28
C ASP A 106 3.28 -9.34 -3.09
N LEU A 107 2.32 -9.29 -2.16
CA LEU A 107 2.27 -10.23 -1.04
C LEU A 107 2.05 -11.67 -1.51
N LEU A 108 1.18 -11.87 -2.51
CA LEU A 108 0.93 -13.19 -3.08
C LEU A 108 2.11 -13.70 -3.93
N ILE A 109 2.89 -12.80 -4.52
CA ILE A 109 4.18 -13.13 -5.15
C ILE A 109 5.16 -13.61 -4.09
N ALA A 110 5.30 -12.88 -2.98
CA ALA A 110 6.19 -13.25 -1.87
C ALA A 110 5.81 -14.59 -1.23
N ALA A 111 4.53 -14.96 -1.25
CA ALA A 111 4.01 -16.24 -0.78
C ALA A 111 4.12 -17.40 -1.81
N ASP A 112 4.90 -17.24 -2.88
CA ASP A 112 5.12 -18.21 -3.99
C ASP A 112 3.82 -18.75 -4.62
N VAL A 113 2.78 -17.92 -4.65
CA VAL A 113 1.51 -18.29 -5.28
C VAL A 113 1.63 -18.12 -6.79
N GLY A 114 1.35 -19.19 -7.53
CA GLY A 114 1.38 -19.16 -9.00
C GLY A 114 0.41 -18.13 -9.61
N ARG A 115 0.83 -17.47 -10.71
CA ARG A 115 0.14 -16.32 -11.33
C ARG A 115 -1.38 -16.47 -11.52
N ARG A 116 -1.84 -17.63 -12.00
CA ARG A 116 -3.28 -17.90 -12.22
C ARG A 116 -4.05 -17.94 -10.90
N LYS A 117 -3.47 -18.57 -9.87
CA LYS A 117 -4.07 -18.67 -8.53
C LYS A 117 -4.08 -17.31 -7.84
N ARG A 118 -3.04 -16.48 -8.02
CA ARG A 118 -3.02 -15.10 -7.52
C ARG A 118 -4.17 -14.28 -8.05
N LYS A 119 -4.34 -14.25 -9.37
CA LYS A 119 -5.44 -13.51 -10.00
C LYS A 119 -6.80 -13.96 -9.44
N GLY A 120 -7.01 -15.27 -9.29
CA GLY A 120 -8.24 -15.78 -8.69
C GLY A 120 -8.42 -15.45 -7.20
N ILE A 121 -7.35 -15.20 -6.45
CA ILE A 121 -7.43 -14.72 -5.06
C ILE A 121 -7.73 -13.23 -5.06
N VAL A 122 -6.96 -12.41 -5.78
CA VAL A 122 -7.13 -10.95 -5.90
C VAL A 122 -8.56 -10.61 -6.31
N ASP A 123 -9.08 -11.25 -7.37
CA ASP A 123 -10.46 -11.07 -7.83
C ASP A 123 -11.52 -11.40 -6.77
N ARG A 124 -11.22 -12.26 -5.78
CA ARG A 124 -12.16 -12.64 -4.71
C ARG A 124 -12.11 -11.70 -3.51
N ILE A 125 -11.00 -10.99 -3.32
CA ILE A 125 -10.79 -10.09 -2.18
C ILE A 125 -10.77 -8.61 -2.61
N ALA A 126 -10.92 -8.31 -3.91
CA ALA A 126 -10.83 -6.97 -4.46
C ALA A 126 -11.77 -5.97 -3.75
N ALA A 127 -13.04 -6.33 -3.53
CA ALA A 127 -13.97 -5.48 -2.79
C ALA A 127 -13.54 -5.22 -1.33
N ALA A 128 -12.92 -6.20 -0.66
CA ALA A 128 -12.44 -6.04 0.71
C ALA A 128 -11.19 -5.15 0.75
N ILE A 129 -10.30 -5.29 -0.22
CA ILE A 129 -9.14 -4.43 -0.40
C ILE A 129 -9.58 -2.97 -0.66
N LEU A 130 -10.56 -2.78 -1.56
CA LEU A 130 -11.18 -1.48 -1.84
C LEU A 130 -11.70 -0.84 -0.56
N LEU A 131 -12.51 -1.59 0.20
CA LEU A 131 -13.09 -1.09 1.45
C LEU A 131 -12.02 -0.77 2.50
N GLN A 132 -11.05 -1.66 2.70
CA GLN A 132 -9.99 -1.44 3.69
C GLN A 132 -9.18 -0.17 3.36
N SER A 133 -8.93 0.09 2.08
CA SER A 133 -8.28 1.32 1.63
C SER A 133 -9.09 2.56 1.97
N TYR A 134 -10.41 2.49 1.76
CA TYR A 134 -11.29 3.59 2.09
C TYR A 134 -11.31 3.85 3.60
N LEU A 135 -11.48 2.80 4.42
CA LEU A 135 -11.47 2.92 5.88
C LEU A 135 -10.16 3.53 6.41
N ALA A 136 -9.01 3.07 5.88
CA ALA A 136 -7.70 3.62 6.24
C ALA A 136 -7.56 5.12 5.88
N SER A 137 -8.21 5.57 4.80
CA SER A 137 -8.21 6.99 4.43
C SER A 137 -9.02 7.87 5.38
N LEU A 138 -9.98 7.29 6.11
CA LEU A 138 -10.77 8.00 7.12
C LEU A 138 -9.97 8.18 8.42
N GLU A 139 -9.01 7.30 8.70
CA GLU A 139 -8.14 7.36 9.88
C GLU A 139 -7.02 8.41 9.75
N GLN A 140 -6.66 8.78 8.51
CA GLN A 140 -5.73 9.88 8.26
C GLN A 140 -6.53 11.18 8.13
N PRO A 141 -6.66 12.01 9.20
CA PRO A 141 -7.12 13.37 8.99
C PRO A 141 -6.19 14.00 7.96
N ALA A 142 -6.76 14.67 6.95
CA ALA A 142 -6.00 15.40 5.96
C ALA A 142 -4.92 16.21 6.69
N THR A 143 -3.66 15.81 6.57
CA THR A 143 -2.54 16.63 7.00
C THR A 143 -2.63 17.86 6.12
N SER A 144 -3.26 18.90 6.68
CA SER A 144 -3.28 20.24 6.15
C SER A 144 -1.86 20.56 5.74
N GLN A 145 -1.62 20.68 4.43
CA GLN A 145 -0.52 21.49 3.95
C GLN A 145 -0.84 22.94 4.34
N ALA A 146 -0.58 23.27 5.59
CA ALA A 146 -0.29 24.62 6.03
C ALA A 146 1.20 24.60 6.38
N ASN A 147 1.98 25.11 5.44
CA ASN A 147 3.40 25.31 5.52
C ASN A 147 3.71 26.39 6.56
N ASP A 148 3.77 26.05 7.85
CA ASP A 148 4.38 26.90 8.88
C ASP A 148 5.89 26.59 8.96
N LEU A 149 6.64 27.14 8.00
CA LEU A 149 8.11 27.18 8.02
C LEU A 149 8.66 28.35 8.87
N ASN A 150 7.99 28.74 9.97
CA ASN A 150 8.55 29.76 10.85
C ASN A 150 8.07 29.69 12.30
N ALA A 151 8.11 28.50 12.91
CA ALA A 151 8.15 28.42 14.38
C ALA A 151 9.62 28.59 14.82
N PRO A 152 9.94 29.51 15.75
CA PRO A 152 11.30 29.59 16.29
C PRO A 152 11.62 28.27 16.99
N VAL A 153 12.75 27.67 16.59
CA VAL A 153 13.32 26.46 17.19
C VAL A 153 13.40 26.67 18.70
N GLU A 154 12.57 25.96 19.46
CA GLU A 154 12.76 25.81 20.90
C GLU A 154 14.13 25.19 21.12
N THR A 155 14.96 25.92 21.85
CA THR A 155 16.29 25.51 22.31
C THR A 155 16.24 24.14 22.97
N ASP A 156 17.16 23.26 22.59
CA ASP A 156 17.34 21.93 23.16
C ASP A 156 17.44 22.02 24.70
N PRO A 157 16.55 21.34 25.46
CA PRO A 157 16.61 21.31 26.92
C PRO A 157 17.84 20.59 27.48
N TRP A 158 18.70 20.01 26.64
CA TRP A 158 19.87 19.23 27.01
C TRP A 158 21.20 19.83 26.51
N ASP A 159 21.26 21.14 26.27
CA ASP A 159 22.52 21.85 26.03
C ASP A 159 23.33 21.92 27.34
N PHE A 160 24.12 20.86 27.59
CA PHE A 160 25.04 20.75 28.71
C PHE A 160 26.22 21.69 28.46
N ASP A 161 26.09 22.90 28.98
CA ASP A 161 27.16 23.89 29.10
C ASP A 161 28.19 23.38 30.13
N GLU A 162 29.10 22.50 29.71
CA GLU A 162 30.27 22.15 30.52
C GLU A 162 31.35 23.23 30.34
N PRO A 163 31.76 23.95 31.39
CA PRO A 163 32.90 24.83 31.30
C PRO A 163 34.17 24.00 31.10
N ARG A 164 34.82 24.17 29.93
CA ARG A 164 36.23 23.81 29.74
C ARG A 164 37.05 24.56 30.78
N VAL A 165 37.44 23.87 31.85
CA VAL A 165 38.54 24.28 32.70
C VAL A 165 39.84 24.03 31.92
N ASP A 166 40.31 25.07 31.25
CA ASP A 166 41.72 25.16 30.88
C ASP A 166 42.46 25.69 32.10
N ASP A 167 43.29 24.85 32.74
CA ASP A 167 44.42 25.32 33.53
C ASP A 167 45.58 24.33 33.38
N ALA A 168 46.65 24.86 32.80
CA ALA A 168 47.94 24.22 32.61
C ALA A 168 48.67 24.03 33.94
N GLU A 169 49.48 22.97 34.08
CA GLU A 169 50.84 23.07 34.64
C GLU A 169 51.72 21.90 34.20
N GLU A 170 52.99 22.24 34.05
CA GLU A 170 54.10 21.55 33.43
C GLU A 170 54.84 20.65 34.44
N SER A 171 55.33 19.47 34.03
CA SER A 171 56.62 18.96 34.52
C SER A 171 57.16 17.81 33.67
N ASP A 172 58.23 18.16 32.97
CA ASP A 172 59.44 17.42 32.62
C ASP A 172 59.58 15.97 33.12
N HIS A 173 60.09 15.08 32.25
CA HIS A 173 61.22 14.15 32.46
C HIS A 173 61.38 13.27 31.19
N GLY A 174 62.40 13.55 30.37
CA GLY A 174 62.90 12.60 29.34
C GLY A 174 63.91 11.59 29.92
N PRO A 175 64.73 10.89 29.11
CA PRO A 175 64.49 10.32 27.78
C PRO A 175 64.81 8.80 27.74
N GLY A 176 64.33 8.07 26.72
CA GLY A 176 64.63 6.64 26.52
C GLY A 176 64.80 6.29 25.04
N SER A 177 65.95 5.71 24.72
CA SER A 177 66.55 5.45 23.41
C SER A 177 66.15 4.11 22.77
N GLY A 178 66.39 4.02 21.45
CA GLY A 178 66.47 2.78 20.67
C GLY A 178 65.26 2.57 19.75
N GLY A 179 65.37 2.27 18.46
CA GLY A 179 66.51 1.93 17.62
C GLY A 179 65.97 1.29 16.34
N SER A 180 66.55 1.71 15.21
CA SER A 180 66.79 0.94 13.97
C SER A 180 65.68 0.10 13.29
N ASP A 181 65.36 0.56 12.07
CA ASP A 181 65.56 -0.15 10.79
C ASP A 181 64.60 -1.23 10.25
N VAL A 182 64.63 -1.26 8.89
CA VAL A 182 64.28 -2.31 7.91
C VAL A 182 62.83 -2.26 7.40
N ARG A 183 62.49 -1.72 6.21
CA ARG A 183 62.92 -1.91 4.80
C ARG A 183 62.36 -3.20 4.14
N GLY A 184 61.59 -3.01 3.07
CA GLY A 184 61.33 -4.00 2.00
C GLY A 184 60.09 -4.88 2.24
N SER A 185 59.27 -5.24 1.25
CA SER A 185 59.55 -5.44 -0.16
C SER A 185 58.26 -5.45 -1.00
N ARG A 186 58.43 -5.09 -2.28
CA ARG A 186 57.48 -5.18 -3.38
C ARG A 186 57.44 -6.60 -3.96
N GLY A 187 56.36 -6.95 -4.64
CA GLY A 187 56.31 -8.02 -5.66
C GLY A 187 54.86 -8.45 -5.91
N VAL A 188 54.12 -8.03 -6.95
CA VAL A 188 54.25 -8.18 -8.42
C VAL A 188 53.75 -9.54 -8.96
N SER A 189 52.66 -9.43 -9.76
CA SER A 189 52.37 -10.11 -11.05
C SER A 189 51.90 -11.56 -11.15
N GLY A 190 50.84 -11.74 -11.95
CA GLY A 190 50.79 -12.70 -13.07
C GLY A 190 49.48 -13.50 -13.18
N THR A 191 48.57 -13.23 -14.14
CA THR A 191 48.38 -13.89 -15.47
C THR A 191 48.09 -15.41 -15.40
N ALA A 192 47.22 -16.06 -16.18
CA ALA A 192 46.27 -15.76 -17.27
C ALA A 192 45.53 -17.08 -17.66
N LEU A 193 44.57 -16.99 -18.61
CA LEU A 193 44.03 -18.08 -19.49
C LEU A 193 43.09 -19.11 -18.81
N GLY A 194 41.95 -19.55 -19.34
CA GLY A 194 41.43 -19.62 -20.71
C GLY A 194 41.09 -21.10 -21.01
N ALA A 195 39.80 -21.46 -21.19
CA ALA A 195 39.40 -22.73 -21.81
C ALA A 195 37.92 -22.73 -22.23
N GLU A 196 37.69 -22.67 -23.55
CA GLU A 196 36.49 -23.18 -24.21
C GLU A 196 36.48 -24.72 -24.15
N SER A 197 35.31 -25.34 -24.03
CA SER A 197 35.07 -26.63 -24.69
C SER A 197 33.60 -26.85 -25.04
N ARG A 198 33.43 -27.33 -26.26
CA ARG A 198 32.25 -27.71 -27.03
C ARG A 198 32.00 -29.22 -26.84
N ARG A 199 30.74 -29.67 -26.92
CA ARG A 199 30.24 -30.89 -27.63
C ARG A 199 28.85 -31.32 -27.09
N GLU A 200 27.83 -31.39 -27.97
CA GLU A 200 27.23 -32.60 -28.61
C GLU A 200 26.02 -33.13 -27.79
N ARG A 201 24.78 -33.01 -28.30
CA ARG A 201 24.03 -33.93 -29.19
C ARG A 201 23.75 -35.32 -28.60
N THR A 202 22.45 -35.67 -28.55
CA THR A 202 21.74 -36.98 -28.47
C THR A 202 20.50 -36.76 -27.58
N SER A 203 19.27 -37.18 -27.87
CA SER A 203 18.66 -38.04 -28.90
C SER A 203 17.22 -37.59 -29.13
#